data_AF-A0A800AWS3-F1
#
_entry.id   AF-A0A800AWS3-F1
#
_cell.length_a   1.000
_cell.length_b   1.000
_cell.length_c   1.000
_cell.angle_alpha   90.00
_cell.angle_beta   90.00
_cell.angle_gamma   90.00
#
_symmetry.space_group_name_H-M   'P 1'
#
loop_
_entity.id
_entity.type
_entity.pdbx_description
1 polymer ?
#
loop_
_entity_poly.entity_id
_entity_poly.type
_entity_poly.pdbx_seq_one_letter_code
_entity_poly.pdbx_strand_id
1 'polypeptide(L)'
;MKIAILIYNGITMLDAIGPYEVLSNLPDVEIFFVAKKRGLIKADTGFATLKAKYNFKDISNADILIIPGSTISFIDVIKDEKTLEWIK
;
A
#
# COMPACT_ATOMS: atom_id res chain seq x y z
N MET A 1 -6.16 16.30 0.32
CA MET A 1 -6.11 15.22 1.33
C MET A 1 -5.22 14.10 0.82
N LYS A 2 -4.21 13.69 1.59
CA LYS A 2 -3.21 12.68 1.21
C LYS A 2 -3.61 11.30 1.75
N ILE A 3 -3.68 10.33 0.87
CA ILE A 3 -4.04 8.95 1.19
C ILE A 3 -2.89 8.05 0.80
N ALA A 4 -2.26 7.42 1.78
CA ALA A 4 -1.23 6.42 1.56
C ALA A 4 -1.85 5.02 1.61
N ILE A 5 -1.58 4.20 0.60
CA ILE A 5 -1.97 2.80 0.54
C ILE A 5 -0.69 1.96 0.54
N LEU A 6 -0.45 1.25 1.64
CA LEU A 6 0.69 0.35 1.76
C LEU A 6 0.51 -0.84 0.82
N ILE A 7 1.47 -1.11 -0.05
CA ILE A 7 1.48 -2.29 -0.92
C ILE A 7 2.77 -3.07 -0.74
N TYR A 8 2.65 -4.39 -0.73
CA TYR A 8 3.75 -5.34 -0.55
C TYR A 8 3.48 -6.61 -1.36
N ASN A 9 4.51 -7.40 -1.66
CA ASN A 9 4.32 -8.60 -2.46
C ASN A 9 3.39 -9.58 -1.74
N GLY A 10 2.43 -10.11 -2.49
CA GLY A 10 1.40 -11.01 -2.00
C GLY A 10 0.30 -10.31 -1.20
N ILE A 11 0.02 -9.02 -1.46
CA ILE A 11 -1.23 -8.37 -1.02
C ILE A 11 -2.46 -9.01 -1.67
N THR A 12 -3.58 -9.00 -0.95
CA THR A 12 -4.90 -9.18 -1.57
C THR A 12 -5.22 -7.93 -2.38
N MET A 13 -5.30 -8.05 -3.71
CA MET A 13 -5.45 -6.88 -4.60
C MET A 13 -6.69 -6.05 -4.29
N LEU A 14 -7.81 -6.71 -3.99
CA LEU A 14 -9.09 -6.05 -3.74
C LEU A 14 -9.05 -5.15 -2.51
N ASP A 15 -8.30 -5.53 -1.47
CA ASP A 15 -8.18 -4.76 -0.23
C ASP A 15 -7.46 -3.42 -0.47
N ALA A 16 -6.60 -3.33 -1.49
CA ALA A 16 -5.96 -2.08 -1.90
C ALA A 16 -6.81 -1.30 -2.91
N ILE A 17 -7.33 -2.00 -3.93
CA ILE A 17 -8.02 -1.36 -5.07
C ILE A 17 -9.45 -0.95 -4.72
N GLY A 18 -10.17 -1.71 -3.89
CA GLY A 18 -11.54 -1.38 -3.48
C GLY A 18 -11.64 0.00 -2.83
N PRO A 19 -10.88 0.28 -1.76
CA PRO A 19 -10.83 1.62 -1.17
C PRO A 19 -10.29 2.69 -2.12
N TYR A 20 -9.27 2.36 -2.92
CA TYR A 20 -8.72 3.28 -3.93
C TYR A 20 -9.80 3.77 -4.91
N GLU A 21 -10.60 2.87 -5.49
CA GLU A 21 -11.63 3.22 -6.46
C GLU A 21 -12.64 4.20 -5.85
N VAL A 22 -13.10 3.94 -4.62
CA VAL A 22 -14.05 4.84 -3.94
C VAL A 22 -13.40 6.20 -3.61
N LEU A 23 -12.21 6.18 -3.01
CA LEU A 23 -11.55 7.40 -2.51
C LEU A 23 -11.00 8.28 -3.63
N SER A 24 -10.62 7.69 -4.77
CA SER A 24 -10.11 8.44 -5.94
C SER A 24 -11.15 9.35 -6.59
N ASN A 25 -12.44 9.14 -6.30
CA ASN A 25 -13.53 9.98 -6.79
C ASN A 25 -13.77 11.24 -5.95
N LEU A 26 -13.09 11.39 -4.81
CA LEU A 26 -13.21 12.59 -3.98
C LEU A 26 -12.44 13.77 -4.61
N PRO A 27 -12.93 15.01 -4.48
CA PRO A 27 -12.18 16.19 -4.92
C PRO A 27 -10.92 16.39 -4.06
N ASP A 28 -9.88 16.96 -4.67
CA ASP A 28 -8.65 17.40 -4.01
C ASP A 28 -7.93 16.31 -3.18
N VAL A 29 -7.97 15.05 -3.64
CA VAL A 29 -7.24 13.92 -3.05
C VAL A 29 -5.96 13.59 -3.82
N GLU A 30 -4.91 13.23 -3.07
CA GLU A 30 -3.67 12.67 -3.60
C GLU A 30 -3.50 11.26 -3.05
N ILE A 31 -3.46 10.26 -3.94
CA ILE A 31 -3.32 8.85 -3.54
C ILE A 31 -1.93 8.32 -3.89
N PHE A 32 -1.29 7.67 -2.92
CA PHE A 32 0.04 7.12 -3.03
C PHE A 32 0.02 5.61 -2.81
N PHE A 33 0.40 4.83 -3.83
CA PHE A 33 0.81 3.45 -3.63
C PHE A 33 2.26 3.42 -3.14
N VAL A 34 2.45 3.02 -1.88
CA VAL A 34 3.73 3.07 -1.17
C VAL A 34 4.19 1.67 -0.82
N ALA A 35 5.46 1.37 -1.08
CA ALA A 35 6.07 0.10 -0.66
C ALA A 35 7.44 0.35 -0.02
N LYS A 36 7.99 -0.65 0.69
CA LYS A 36 9.35 -0.55 1.23
C LYS A 36 10.41 -0.21 0.17
N LYS A 37 10.21 -0.70 -1.06
CA LYS A 37 11.01 -0.36 -2.25
C LYS A 37 10.06 -0.06 -3.41
N ARG A 38 10.42 0.95 -4.22
CA ARG A 38 9.71 1.22 -5.48
C ARG A 38 9.82 0.01 -6.41
N GLY A 39 8.82 -0.21 -7.25
CA GLY A 39 8.82 -1.31 -8.22
C GLY A 39 7.46 -1.95 -8.40
N LEU A 40 7.47 -3.14 -8.99
CA LEU A 40 6.29 -3.95 -9.21
C LEU A 40 5.98 -4.80 -7.98
N ILE A 41 4.72 -4.82 -7.58
CA ILE A 41 4.16 -5.56 -6.46
C ILE A 41 3.15 -6.55 -7.02
N LYS A 42 3.45 -7.84 -6.88
CA LYS A 42 2.59 -8.92 -7.36
C LYS A 42 1.54 -9.26 -6.30
N ALA A 43 0.27 -9.40 -6.69
CA ALA A 43 -0.78 -9.86 -5.79
C ALA A 43 -0.60 -11.33 -5.37
N ASP A 44 -1.27 -11.76 -4.30
CA ASP A 44 -1.23 -13.14 -3.81
C ASP A 44 -1.79 -14.16 -4.82
N THR A 45 -2.79 -13.78 -5.61
CA THR A 45 -3.29 -14.57 -6.75
C THR A 45 -2.27 -14.74 -7.87
N GLY A 46 -1.24 -13.89 -7.90
CA GLY A 46 -0.22 -13.83 -8.92
C GLY A 46 -0.66 -13.33 -10.31
N PHE A 47 -1.94 -13.02 -10.49
CA PHE A 47 -2.50 -12.61 -11.78
C PHE A 47 -2.27 -11.12 -12.09
N ALA A 48 -2.31 -10.29 -11.06
CA ALA A 48 -2.21 -8.84 -11.20
C ALA A 48 -0.98 -8.27 -10.49
N THR A 49 -0.53 -7.10 -10.95
CA THR A 49 0.63 -6.38 -10.42
C THR A 49 0.31 -4.89 -10.30
N LEU A 50 0.67 -4.28 -9.17
CA LEU A 50 0.67 -2.83 -8.98
C LEU A 50 2.07 -2.26 -9.04
N LYS A 51 2.19 -0.99 -9.44
CA LYS A 51 3.46 -0.27 -9.40
C LYS A 51 3.50 0.64 -8.18
N ALA A 52 4.39 0.33 -7.23
CA ALA A 52 4.79 1.23 -6.17
C ALA A 52 5.72 2.32 -6.76
N LYS A 53 5.17 3.51 -7.00
CA LYS A 53 5.97 4.68 -7.42
C LYS A 53 6.72 5.29 -6.24
N TYR A 54 6.20 5.13 -5.03
CA TYR A 54 6.72 5.74 -3.82
C TYR A 54 7.26 4.68 -2.88
N ASN A 55 8.31 5.05 -2.14
CA ASN A 55 8.80 4.29 -0.99
C ASN A 55 8.60 5.05 0.32
N PHE A 56 8.96 4.41 1.44
CA PHE A 56 8.81 4.98 2.78
C PHE A 56 9.48 6.34 2.99
N LYS A 57 10.57 6.64 2.26
CA LYS A 57 11.25 7.93 2.34
C LYS A 57 10.56 9.03 1.53
N ASP A 58 9.73 8.65 0.57
CA ASP A 58 9.04 9.60 -0.30
C ASP A 58 7.77 10.16 0.38
N ILE A 59 7.23 9.45 1.36
CA ILE A 59 5.97 9.78 2.05
C ILE A 59 6.25 9.94 3.54
N SER A 60 6.24 11.20 4.01
CA SER A 60 6.47 11.57 5.40
C SER A 60 5.19 11.84 6.20
N ASN A 61 4.04 11.96 5.54
CA ASN A 61 2.73 12.16 6.16
C ASN A 61 1.61 11.69 5.23
N ALA A 62 0.50 11.26 5.83
CA ALA A 62 -0.76 11.02 5.16
C ALA A 62 -1.91 11.35 6.12
N ASP A 63 -3.02 11.84 5.59
CA ASP A 63 -4.26 12.07 6.36
C ASP A 63 -4.99 10.74 6.60
N ILE A 64 -4.88 9.82 5.65
CA ILE A 64 -5.43 8.46 5.73
C ILE A 64 -4.34 7.47 5.33
N LEU A 65 -4.14 6.44 6.16
CA LEU A 65 -3.31 5.27 5.86
C LEU A 65 -4.20 4.04 5.70
N ILE A 66 -4.07 3.35 4.56
CA ILE A 66 -4.74 2.09 4.28
C ILE A 66 -3.70 0.98 4.28
N ILE A 67 -3.97 -0.06 5.07
CA ILE A 67 -3.12 -1.26 5.18
C ILE A 67 -3.94 -2.46 4.68
N PRO A 68 -3.77 -2.86 3.42
CA PRO A 68 -4.42 -4.02 2.85
C PRO A 68 -4.01 -5.32 3.53
N GLY A 69 -4.94 -6.28 3.56
CA GLY A 69 -4.67 -7.64 3.98
C GLY A 69 -3.88 -8.44 2.95
N SER A 70 -3.59 -9.67 3.33
CA SER A 70 -3.05 -10.71 2.47
C SER A 70 -3.35 -12.08 3.07
N THR A 71 -3.27 -13.12 2.26
CA THR A 71 -3.50 -14.49 2.73
C THR A 71 -2.40 -14.96 3.70
N ILE A 72 -1.11 -14.80 3.34
CA ILE A 72 0.03 -15.31 4.13
C ILE A 72 1.10 -14.22 4.33
N SER A 73 1.30 -13.37 3.33
CA SER A 73 2.43 -12.42 3.25
C SER A 73 2.47 -11.41 4.41
N PHE A 74 1.34 -11.15 5.07
CA PHE A 74 1.28 -10.25 6.22
C PHE A 74 2.17 -10.72 7.37
N ILE A 75 2.44 -12.02 7.49
CA ILE A 75 3.30 -12.59 8.55
C ILE A 75 4.71 -12.00 8.49
N ASP A 76 5.23 -11.76 7.29
CA ASP A 76 6.54 -11.13 7.11
C ASP A 76 6.47 -9.61 7.32
N VAL A 77 5.35 -8.99 6.92
CA VAL A 77 5.12 -7.55 7.08
C VAL A 77 5.05 -7.15 8.56
N ILE A 78 4.33 -7.91 9.38
CA ILE A 78 4.20 -7.63 10.83
C ILE A 78 5.50 -7.85 11.61
N LYS A 79 6.49 -8.52 11.01
CA LYS A 79 7.83 -8.71 11.59
C LYS A 79 8.84 -7.71 11.02
N ASP A 80 8.48 -6.95 10.00
CA ASP A 80 9.39 -6.00 9.37
C ASP A 80 9.41 -4.67 10.13
N GLU A 81 10.40 -4.51 11.00
CA GLU A 81 10.57 -3.31 11.84
C GLU A 81 10.50 -2.01 11.02
N LYS A 82 11.12 -1.98 9.84
CA LYS A 82 11.09 -0.79 8.96
C LYS A 82 9.70 -0.42 8.47
N THR A 83 8.85 -1.41 8.23
CA THR A 83 7.45 -1.17 7.83
C THR A 83 6.64 -0.71 9.03
N LEU A 84 6.82 -1.35 10.19
CA LEU A 84 6.15 -0.94 11.43
C LEU A 84 6.53 0.47 11.87
N GLU A 85 7.80 0.85 11.75
CA GLU A 85 8.28 2.20 12.04
C GLU A 85 7.70 3.24 11.07
N TRP A 86 7.49 2.89 9.80
CA TRP A 86 6.87 3.79 8.84
C TRP A 86 5.35 3.95 9.06
N ILE A 87 4.69 2.93 9.63
CA ILE A 87 3.26 2.98 9.96
C ILE A 87 2.99 3.84 11.22
N LYS A 88 3.91 3.85 12.18
CA LYS A 88 3.80 4.60 13.45
C LYS A 88 4.04 6.09 13.27
#